data_AF-A0A4Q2S9P2-F1
#
_entry.id   AF-A0A4Q2S9P2-F1
#
_cell.length_a   1.000
_cell.length_b   1.000
_cell.length_c   1.000
_cell.angle_alpha   90.00
_cell.angle_beta   90.00
_cell.angle_gamma   90.00
#
_symmetry.space_group_name_H-M   'P 1'
#
loop_
_entity.id
_entity.type
_entity.pdbx_description
1 polymer ?
#
loop_
_entity_poly.entity_id
_entity_poly.type
_entity_poly.pdbx_seq_one_letter_code
_entity_poly.pdbx_strand_id
1 'polypeptide(L)' 'MSTTPGSPPAPDEGAESDWERRRRLAEVFGEGVPEQTSDDSDAREDRPGKGDDWYRDQVPPHHG' A
#
# COMPACT_ATOMS: atom_id res chain seq x y z
N MET A 1 -27.48 -16.12 3.22
CA MET A 1 -26.86 -15.44 2.07
C MET A 1 -25.36 -15.61 2.22
N SER A 2 -24.76 -16.49 1.42
CA SER A 2 -23.32 -16.77 1.48
C SER A 2 -22.61 -15.88 0.46
N THR A 3 -21.80 -14.93 0.94
CA THR A 3 -20.97 -14.09 0.07
C THR A 3 -19.63 -14.78 -0.12
N THR A 4 -19.32 -15.13 -1.37
CA THR A 4 -18.03 -15.61 -1.86
C THR A 4 -16.92 -14.61 -1.51
N PRO A 5 -15.76 -15.01 -0.95
CA PRO A 5 -14.62 -14.11 -0.85
C PRO A 5 -14.14 -13.75 -2.26
N GLY A 6 -14.08 -12.45 -2.55
CA GLY A 6 -13.64 -11.92 -3.83
C GLY A 6 -12.27 -12.48 -4.23
N SER A 7 -12.15 -12.83 -5.51
CA SER A 7 -10.88 -13.16 -6.15
C SER A 7 -9.85 -12.06 -5.86
N PRO A 8 -8.56 -12.38 -5.62
CA PRO A 8 -7.53 -11.35 -5.58
C PRO A 8 -7.57 -10.55 -6.90
N PRO A 9 -7.33 -9.22 -6.88
CA PRO A 9 -7.18 -8.48 -8.12
C PRO A 9 -6.08 -9.15 -8.93
N ALA A 10 -6.35 -9.40 -10.21
CA ALA A 10 -5.34 -9.85 -11.15
C ALA A 10 -4.14 -8.88 -11.09
N PRO A 11 -2.90 -9.35 -11.28
CA PRO A 11 -1.76 -8.43 -11.39
C PRO A 11 -2.09 -7.39 -12.46
N ASP A 12 -1.88 -6.12 -12.12
CA ASP A 12 -2.15 -5.00 -13.02
C ASP A 12 -1.40 -5.23 -14.34
N GLU A 13 -2.13 -5.53 -15.41
CA GLU A 13 -1.56 -5.89 -16.72
C GLU A 13 -0.83 -4.70 -17.40
N GLY A 14 -0.74 -3.55 -16.72
CA GLY A 14 0.01 -2.36 -17.10
C GLY A 14 1.13 -1.97 -16.13
N ALA A 15 1.39 -2.73 -15.06
CA ALA A 15 2.44 -2.41 -14.12
C ALA A 15 3.81 -2.68 -14.73
N GLU A 16 4.64 -1.63 -14.74
CA GLU A 16 6.06 -1.71 -15.09
C GLU A 16 6.74 -2.79 -14.25
N SER A 17 7.59 -3.60 -14.87
CA SER A 17 8.36 -4.62 -14.15
C SER A 17 9.45 -3.99 -13.27
N ASP A 18 9.90 -4.69 -12.24
CA ASP A 18 10.90 -4.16 -11.29
C ASP A 18 12.19 -3.68 -11.95
N TRP A 19 12.63 -4.37 -13.02
CA TRP A 19 13.86 -4.01 -13.74
C TRP A 19 13.70 -2.73 -14.56
N GLU A 20 12.53 -2.51 -15.17
CA GLU A 20 12.21 -1.29 -15.90
C GLU A 20 12.18 -0.12 -14.92
N ARG A 21 11.49 -0.30 -13.79
CA ARG A 21 11.36 0.73 -12.76
C ARG A 21 12.72 1.14 -12.22
N ARG A 22 13.60 0.18 -11.94
CA ARG A 22 14.96 0.46 -11.45
C ARG A 22 15.81 1.18 -12.50
N ARG A 23 15.68 0.81 -13.79
CA ARG A 23 16.37 1.50 -14.89
C ARG A 23 15.94 2.95 -15.02
N ARG A 24 14.62 3.22 -14.98
CA ARG A 24 14.07 4.58 -15.03
C ARG A 24 14.58 5.44 -13.87
N LEU A 25 14.60 4.89 -12.65
CA LEU A 25 15.11 5.61 -11.49
C LEU A 25 16.61 5.92 -11.62
N ALA A 26 17.40 4.97 -12.13
CA ALA A 26 18.83 5.19 -12.34
C ALA A 26 19.13 6.26 -13.40
N GLU A 27 18.28 6.42 -14.42
CA GLU A 27 18.41 7.48 -15.43
C GLU A 27 18.30 8.89 -14.81
N VAL A 28 17.46 9.06 -13.79
CA VAL A 28 17.20 10.36 -13.15
C VAL A 28 18.11 10.59 -11.94
N PHE A 29 18.31 9.55 -11.13
CA PHE A 29 18.95 9.65 -9.81
C PHE A 29 20.33 8.99 -9.75
N GLY A 30 20.74 8.26 -10.79
CA GLY A 30 21.95 7.44 -10.78
C GLY A 30 21.77 6.08 -10.09
N GLU A 31 22.83 5.30 -10.06
CA GLU A 31 22.84 3.98 -9.40
C GLU A 31 22.76 4.11 -7.87
N GLY A 32 22.23 3.08 -7.21
CA GLY A 32 22.21 2.99 -5.75
C GLY A 32 21.02 3.65 -5.05
N VAL A 33 19.92 3.91 -5.78
CA VAL A 33 18.64 4.31 -5.17
C VAL A 33 18.17 3.21 -4.21
N PRO A 34 17.76 3.55 -2.97
CA PRO A 34 17.25 2.56 -2.02
C PRO A 34 16.00 1.88 -2.56
N GLU A 35 15.83 0.61 -2.22
CA GLU A 35 14.62 -0.15 -2.54
C GLU A 35 13.40 0.48 -1.83
N GLN A 36 12.28 0.58 -2.53
CA GLN A 36 11.04 1.11 -1.96
C GLN A 36 10.45 0.10 -0.99
N THR A 37 10.02 0.56 0.19
CA THR A 37 9.39 -0.32 1.18
C THR A 37 7.89 -0.41 0.96
N SER A 38 7.25 -1.42 1.56
CA SER A 38 5.79 -1.56 1.46
C SER A 38 5.02 -0.41 2.13
N ASP A 39 5.64 0.36 3.02
CA ASP A 39 5.03 1.51 3.69
C ASP A 39 5.10 2.80 2.84
N ASP A 40 6.00 2.86 1.86
CA ASP A 40 6.11 4.00 0.92
C ASP A 40 5.00 3.98 -0.15
N SER A 41 4.47 2.81 -0.47
CA SER A 41 3.33 2.67 -1.38
C SER A 41 2.04 2.95 -0.62
N ASP A 42 1.21 3.86 -1.15
CA ASP A 42 -0.14 4.07 -0.62
C ASP A 42 -1.11 2.95 -1.04
N ALA A 43 -0.74 1.69 -0.73
CA ALA A 43 -1.62 0.54 -0.82
C ALA A 43 -2.79 0.62 0.20
N ARG A 44 -2.97 1.75 0.89
CA ARG A 44 -4.04 1.97 1.85
C ARG A 44 -5.33 2.41 1.17
N GLU A 45 -5.31 2.90 -0.07
CA GLU A 45 -6.55 3.22 -0.81
C GLU A 45 -7.42 1.97 -1.06
N ASP A 46 -6.79 0.80 -1.28
CA ASP A 46 -7.48 -0.47 -1.55
C ASP A 46 -7.70 -1.36 -0.32
N ARG A 47 -7.08 -1.02 0.82
CA ARG A 47 -7.28 -1.75 2.08
C ARG A 47 -8.41 -1.05 2.83
N PRO A 48 -9.47 -1.75 3.29
CA PRO A 48 -10.44 -1.14 4.18
C PRO A 48 -9.68 -0.66 5.41
N GLY A 49 -9.48 0.65 5.52
CA GLY A 49 -8.83 1.26 6.67
C GLY A 49 -9.55 0.79 7.95
N LYS A 50 -8.82 0.76 9.07
CA LYS A 50 -9.49 0.58 10.36
C LYS A 50 -10.44 1.78 10.52
N GLY A 51 -11.74 1.50 10.48
CA GLY A 51 -12.78 2.52 10.48
C GLY A 51 -12.72 3.40 11.73
N ASP A 52 -13.49 4.47 11.70
CA ASP A 52 -13.57 5.48 12.76
C ASP A 52 -13.80 4.86 14.16
N ASP A 53 -14.50 3.73 14.24
CA ASP A 53 -14.73 2.98 15.47
C ASP A 53 -13.43 2.46 16.12
N TRP A 54 -12.49 1.97 15.32
CA TRP A 54 -11.19 1.54 15.85
C TRP A 54 -10.43 2.70 16.48
N TYR A 55 -10.49 3.90 15.88
CA TYR A 55 -9.85 5.09 16.45
C TYR A 55 -10.49 5.51 17.77
N ARG A 56 -11.83 5.44 17.87
CA ARG A 56 -12.55 5.75 19.12
C ARG A 56 -12.21 4.78 20.24
N ASP A 57 -12.04 3.49 19.93
CA ASP A 57 -11.65 2.46 20.90
C ASP A 57 -10.20 2.61 21.40
N GLN A 58 -9.34 3.31 20.65
CA GLN A 58 -7.96 3.60 21.08
C GLN A 58 -7.84 4.85 21.95
N VAL A 59 -8.93 5.58 22.22
CA VAL A 59 -8.89 6.76 23.10
C VAL A 59 -8.68 6.29 24.54
N PRO A 60 -7.54 6.62 25.19
CA PRO A 60 -7.33 6.30 26.59
C PRO A 60 -8.44 6.92 27.44
N PRO A 61 -8.92 6.25 28.51
CA PRO A 61 -9.97 6.79 29.35
C PRO A 61 -9.48 8.07 30.06
N HIS A 62 -9.85 9.20 29.46
CA HIS A 62 -9.81 10.59 29.93
C HIS A 62 -8.43 11.24 30.16
N HIS A 63 -8.06 12.15 29.26
CA HIS A 63 -7.54 13.45 29.69
C HIS A 63 -8.71 14.24 30.28
N GLY A 64 -8.77 14.29 31.61
CA GLY A 64 -9.77 14.98 32.41
C GLY A 64 -9.62 14.62 33.88
#